data_AF-A0A6J8DQT2-F1
#
_entry.id   AF-A0A6J8DQT2-F1
#
_cell.length_a   1.000
_cell.length_b   1.000
_cell.length_c   1.000
_cell.angle_alpha   90.00
_cell.angle_beta   90.00
_cell.angle_gamma   90.00
#
_symmetry.space_group_name_H-M   'P 1'
#
loop_
_entity.id
_entity.type
_entity.pdbx_description
1 polymer ?
#
loop_
_entity_poly.entity_id
_entity_poly.type
_entity_poly.pdbx_seq_one_letter_code
_entity_poly.pdbx_strand_id
1 'polypeptide(L)'
;MRNLSARKKPGEKTYDDIVKLVTDHQNPKPSSIVQRCKFNSRSRQPNESVSQFVAELRQISELCDYKATLDDMLRDRLVCGIKEDRIQRRLLAEPGLTFKKAMEVATAMEMAAKNAHDLQVQEPKQVHKVTIRNEECYRCGGSHNATDCKWKDAKCYVCDKKDI
;
A
#
# COMPACT_ATOMS: atom_id res chain seq x y z
N MET A 1 -6.12 -3.20 -48.51
CA MET A 1 -4.72 -2.74 -48.40
C MET A 1 -4.65 -1.30 -48.87
N ARG A 2 -4.33 -0.33 -48.00
CA ARG A 2 -4.24 1.09 -48.36
C ARG A 2 -2.83 1.39 -48.88
N ASN A 3 -2.74 2.05 -50.04
CA ASN A 3 -1.48 2.46 -50.66
C ASN A 3 -0.75 3.48 -49.75
N LEU A 4 0.40 3.07 -49.21
CA LEU A 4 1.27 3.93 -48.36
C LEU A 4 2.05 4.97 -49.17
N SER A 5 2.13 4.78 -50.48
CA SER A 5 2.76 5.68 -51.43
C SER A 5 1.74 6.61 -52.08
N ALA A 6 1.03 7.40 -51.29
CA ALA A 6 -0.07 8.23 -51.80
C ALA A 6 0.36 9.45 -52.66
N ARG A 7 1.68 9.70 -52.84
CA ARG A 7 2.17 10.87 -53.60
C ARG A 7 3.31 10.62 -54.62
N LYS A 8 4.02 9.49 -54.57
CA LYS A 8 5.13 9.13 -55.51
C LYS A 8 5.25 7.62 -55.67
N LYS A 9 5.66 7.14 -56.85
CA LYS A 9 5.81 5.69 -57.11
C LYS A 9 6.93 5.10 -56.25
N PRO A 10 6.85 3.82 -55.83
CA PRO A 10 7.91 3.19 -55.02
C PRO A 10 9.31 3.27 -55.65
N GLY A 11 9.40 3.21 -56.99
CA GLY A 11 10.67 3.34 -57.72
C GLY A 11 11.30 4.74 -57.72
N GLU A 12 10.62 5.75 -57.18
CA GLU A 12 11.14 7.13 -57.05
C GLU A 12 11.65 7.43 -55.63
N LYS A 13 11.57 6.46 -54.73
CA LYS A 13 12.04 6.57 -53.34
C LYS A 13 13.32 5.76 -53.18
N THR A 14 14.23 6.26 -52.35
CA THR A 14 15.40 5.48 -51.98
C THR A 14 14.98 4.25 -51.19
N TYR A 15 15.82 3.22 -51.17
CA TYR A 15 15.58 2.04 -50.34
C TYR A 15 15.33 2.43 -48.88
N ASP A 16 16.12 3.35 -48.34
CA ASP A 16 15.98 3.84 -46.96
C ASP A 16 14.64 4.53 -46.70
N ASP A 17 14.13 5.30 -47.66
CA ASP A 17 12.81 5.94 -47.57
C ASP A 17 11.68 4.91 -47.57
N ILE A 18 11.81 3.84 -48.35
CA ILE A 18 10.81 2.76 -48.40
C ILE A 18 10.83 1.98 -47.09
N VAL A 19 12.02 1.63 -46.58
CA VAL A 19 12.18 0.95 -45.30
C VAL A 19 11.57 1.79 -44.18
N LYS A 20 11.95 3.07 -44.04
CA LYS A 20 11.35 3.97 -43.04
C LYS A 20 9.84 4.02 -43.10
N LEU A 21 9.28 4.17 -44.30
CA LEU A 21 7.84 4.34 -44.49
C LEU A 21 7.06 3.07 -44.14
N VAL A 22 7.62 1.90 -44.46
CA VAL A 22 7.07 0.61 -44.03
C VAL A 22 7.21 0.46 -42.52
N THR A 23 8.37 0.78 -41.93
CA THR A 23 8.60 0.71 -40.47
C THR A 23 7.64 1.61 -39.70
N ASP A 24 7.47 2.87 -40.11
CA ASP A 24 6.57 3.83 -39.47
C ASP A 24 5.10 3.41 -39.58
N HIS A 25 4.74 2.70 -40.64
CA HIS A 25 3.38 2.19 -40.81
C HIS A 25 3.11 0.91 -40.00
N GLN A 26 4.07 0.00 -39.98
CA GLN A 26 3.94 -1.30 -39.31
C GLN A 26 4.14 -1.19 -37.79
N ASN A 27 4.89 -0.19 -37.33
CA ASN A 27 5.18 0.02 -35.93
C ASN A 27 5.19 1.53 -35.59
N PRO A 28 4.04 2.21 -35.71
CA PRO A 28 3.97 3.64 -35.45
C PRO A 28 4.45 3.92 -34.03
N LYS A 29 5.44 4.80 -33.90
CA LYS A 29 5.97 5.24 -32.61
C LYS A 29 4.78 5.62 -31.72
N PRO A 30 4.69 5.10 -30.48
CA PRO A 30 3.58 5.41 -29.58
C PRO A 30 3.43 6.93 -29.50
N SER A 31 2.22 7.42 -29.80
CA SER A 31 1.95 8.86 -29.78
C SER A 31 2.26 9.39 -28.38
N SER A 32 3.20 10.34 -28.30
CA SER A 32 3.56 10.97 -27.02
C SER A 32 2.35 11.59 -26.34
N ILE A 33 1.37 12.08 -27.12
CA ILE A 33 0.10 12.60 -26.61
C ILE A 33 -0.70 11.49 -25.91
N VAL A 34 -0.82 10.30 -26.51
CA VAL A 34 -1.52 9.17 -25.88
C VAL A 34 -0.86 8.77 -24.57
N GLN A 35 0.47 8.75 -24.53
CA GLN A 35 1.22 8.41 -23.33
C GLN A 35 1.10 9.48 -22.25
N ARG A 36 1.12 10.77 -22.63
CA ARG A 36 0.82 11.88 -21.72
C ARG A 36 -0.60 11.81 -21.16
N CYS A 37 -1.59 11.41 -21.96
CA CYS A 37 -2.94 11.17 -21.46
C CYS A 37 -2.97 10.02 -20.44
N LYS A 38 -2.30 8.90 -20.73
CA LYS A 38 -2.18 7.78 -19.78
C LYS A 38 -1.51 8.21 -18.48
N PHE A 39 -0.41 8.95 -18.59
CA PHE A 39 0.34 9.50 -17.47
C PHE A 39 -0.55 10.40 -16.61
N ASN A 40 -1.22 11.38 -17.23
CA ASN A 40 -2.05 12.37 -16.54
C ASN A 40 -3.32 11.77 -15.92
N SER A 41 -3.85 10.68 -16.48
CA SER A 41 -4.98 9.94 -15.92
C SER A 41 -4.58 8.96 -14.82
N ARG A 42 -3.29 8.74 -14.58
CA ARG A 42 -2.83 7.77 -13.59
C ARG A 42 -2.98 8.32 -12.17
N SER A 43 -3.77 7.63 -11.35
CA SER A 43 -3.83 7.82 -9.89
C SER A 43 -3.39 6.56 -9.18
N ARG A 44 -2.77 6.69 -8.01
CA ARG A 44 -2.43 5.57 -7.13
C ARG A 44 -3.67 4.71 -6.85
N GLN A 45 -3.51 3.39 -6.92
CA GLN A 45 -4.58 2.43 -6.58
C GLN A 45 -4.64 2.18 -5.06
N PRO A 46 -5.80 1.79 -4.50
CA PRO A 46 -5.97 1.62 -3.04
C PRO A 46 -4.96 0.66 -2.37
N ASN A 47 -4.49 -0.35 -3.12
CA ASN A 47 -3.56 -1.37 -2.63
C ASN A 47 -2.16 -1.24 -3.25
N GLU A 48 -1.87 -0.10 -3.84
CA GLU A 48 -0.59 0.18 -4.46
C GLU A 48 0.28 1.01 -3.51
N SER A 49 1.54 0.62 -3.33
CA SER A 49 2.48 1.41 -2.54
C SER A 49 2.90 2.68 -3.28
N VAL A 50 3.40 3.68 -2.55
CA VAL A 50 3.97 4.88 -3.17
C VAL A 50 5.10 4.52 -4.16
N SER A 51 5.95 3.55 -3.80
CA SER A 51 7.06 3.09 -4.65
C SER A 51 6.60 2.43 -5.94
N GLN A 52 5.55 1.59 -5.89
CA GLN A 52 4.96 0.96 -7.07
C GLN A 52 4.33 2.01 -7.99
N PHE A 53 3.57 2.94 -7.42
CA PHE A 53 2.96 4.02 -8.18
C PHE A 53 4.00 4.88 -8.91
N VAL A 54 5.11 5.23 -8.24
CA VAL A 54 6.21 5.98 -8.85
C VAL A 54 6.89 5.18 -9.97
N ALA A 55 7.09 3.87 -9.79
CA ALA A 55 7.67 3.02 -10.82
C ALA A 55 6.80 3.00 -12.09
N GLU A 56 5.49 2.87 -11.94
CA GLU A 56 4.52 2.92 -13.04
C GLU A 56 4.53 4.29 -13.74
N LEU A 57 4.57 5.39 -12.99
CA LEU A 57 4.69 6.73 -13.57
C LEU A 57 5.96 6.89 -14.41
N ARG A 58 7.10 6.37 -13.93
CA ARG A 58 8.36 6.38 -14.66
C ARG A 58 8.25 5.57 -15.95
N GLN A 59 7.68 4.37 -15.89
CA GLN A 59 7.50 3.52 -17.06
C GLN A 59 6.65 4.19 -18.15
N ILE A 60 5.52 4.82 -17.78
CA ILE A 60 4.67 5.54 -18.75
C ILE A 60 5.43 6.76 -19.32
N SER A 61 6.23 7.44 -18.50
CA SER A 61 6.93 8.66 -18.89
C SER A 61 8.00 8.46 -19.97
N GLU A 62 8.54 7.25 -20.12
CA GLU A 62 9.55 6.90 -21.14
C GLU A 62 9.11 7.26 -22.57
N LEU A 63 7.80 7.17 -22.83
CA LEU A 63 7.22 7.44 -24.13
C LEU A 63 6.49 8.80 -24.20
N CYS A 64 6.54 9.60 -23.13
CA CYS A 64 5.85 10.90 -23.05
C CYS A 64 6.64 12.06 -23.68
N ASP A 65 7.93 11.89 -23.96
CA ASP A 65 8.81 12.95 -24.48
C ASP A 65 8.79 14.23 -23.62
N TYR A 66 8.91 14.09 -22.28
CA TYR A 66 8.97 15.23 -21.36
C TYR A 66 10.35 15.90 -21.31
N LYS A 67 11.43 15.19 -21.69
CA LYS A 67 12.79 15.73 -21.74
C LYS A 67 13.19 16.36 -20.40
N ALA A 68 13.63 17.62 -20.40
CA ALA A 68 14.11 18.33 -19.22
C ALA A 68 13.04 18.55 -18.14
N THR A 69 11.74 18.46 -18.47
CA THR A 69 10.65 18.67 -17.51
C THR A 69 10.16 17.36 -16.89
N LEU A 70 10.83 16.23 -17.14
CA LEU A 70 10.40 14.92 -16.64
C LEU A 70 10.19 14.90 -15.13
N ASP A 71 11.14 15.44 -14.35
CA ASP A 71 11.05 15.45 -12.90
C ASP A 71 9.89 16.33 -12.40
N ASP A 72 9.64 17.47 -13.05
CA ASP A 72 8.48 18.31 -12.72
C ASP A 72 7.16 17.59 -13.00
N MET A 73 7.05 16.91 -14.13
CA MET A 73 5.85 16.14 -14.48
C MET A 73 5.62 14.97 -13.51
N LEU A 74 6.69 14.26 -13.13
CA LEU A 74 6.63 13.18 -12.14
C LEU A 74 6.22 13.69 -10.77
N ARG A 75 6.78 14.83 -10.32
CA ARG A 75 6.36 15.49 -9.07
C ARG A 75 4.88 15.82 -9.11
N ASP A 76 4.44 16.55 -10.12
CA ASP A 76 3.07 17.07 -10.19
C ASP A 76 2.06 15.91 -10.25
N ARG A 77 2.39 14.86 -11.00
CA ARG A 77 1.54 13.65 -11.08
C ARG A 77 1.56 12.81 -9.82
N LEU A 78 2.69 12.74 -9.10
CA LEU A 78 2.75 12.09 -7.79
C LEU A 78 1.83 12.80 -6.80
N VAL A 79 1.91 14.13 -6.70
CA VAL A 79 1.08 14.93 -5.78
C VAL A 79 -0.41 14.81 -6.11
N CYS A 80 -0.78 14.95 -7.39
CA CYS A 80 -2.17 14.86 -7.84
C CYS A 80 -2.70 13.42 -7.89
N GLY A 81 -1.82 12.42 -7.93
CA GLY A 81 -2.17 11.01 -8.05
C GLY A 81 -2.35 10.27 -6.72
N ILE A 82 -1.80 10.80 -5.63
CA ILE A 82 -2.00 10.29 -4.26
C ILE A 82 -3.38 10.73 -3.77
N LYS A 83 -4.18 9.77 -3.29
CA LYS A 83 -5.55 10.01 -2.78
C LYS A 83 -5.60 10.16 -1.26
N GLU A 84 -4.52 9.83 -0.57
CA GLU A 84 -4.43 9.99 0.87
C GLU A 84 -4.27 11.47 1.24
N ASP A 85 -5.37 12.08 1.69
CA ASP A 85 -5.47 13.49 2.10
C ASP A 85 -4.29 13.98 2.94
N ARG A 86 -3.85 13.17 3.92
CA ARG A 86 -2.74 13.54 4.81
C ARG A 86 -1.44 13.71 4.05
N ILE A 87 -1.13 12.78 3.15
CA ILE A 87 0.07 12.82 2.33
C ILE A 87 -0.02 13.98 1.33
N GLN A 88 -1.13 14.10 0.61
CA GLN A 88 -1.32 15.15 -0.39
C GLN A 88 -1.21 16.56 0.21
N ARG A 89 -1.88 16.83 1.35
CA ARG A 89 -1.77 18.12 2.05
C ARG A 89 -0.34 18.42 2.49
N ARG A 90 0.39 17.42 2.99
CA ARG A 90 1.78 17.62 3.40
C ARG A 90 2.67 17.98 2.22
N LEU A 91 2.49 17.32 1.07
CA LEU A 91 3.22 17.62 -0.16
C LEU A 91 2.90 19.02 -0.69
N LEU A 92 1.63 19.40 -0.73
CA LEU A 92 1.19 20.72 -1.20
C LEU A 92 1.70 21.88 -0.33
N ALA A 93 1.98 21.64 0.95
CA ALA A 93 2.50 22.64 1.88
C ALA A 93 4.04 22.82 1.80
N GLU A 94 4.75 21.99 1.02
CA GLU A 94 6.21 21.96 1.00
C GLU A 94 6.78 22.98 0.00
N PRO A 95 7.51 24.01 0.45
CA PRO A 95 8.09 25.00 -0.46
C PRO A 95 9.23 24.39 -1.27
N GLY A 96 9.28 24.72 -2.57
CA GLY A 96 10.32 24.23 -3.47
C GLY A 96 10.33 22.70 -3.60
N LEU A 97 9.15 22.07 -3.59
CA LEU A 97 9.03 20.62 -3.67
C LEU A 97 9.70 20.10 -4.96
N THR A 98 10.66 19.19 -4.80
CA THR A 98 11.26 18.42 -5.88
C THR A 98 10.64 17.04 -5.94
N PHE A 99 10.75 16.36 -7.08
CA PHE A 99 10.25 14.99 -7.20
C PHE A 99 10.88 14.03 -6.18
N LYS A 100 12.21 14.12 -5.99
CA LYS A 100 12.92 13.32 -4.99
C LYS A 100 12.36 13.54 -3.59
N LYS A 101 12.18 14.80 -3.18
CA LYS A 101 11.62 15.15 -1.88
C LYS A 101 10.18 14.68 -1.73
N ALA A 102 9.37 14.79 -2.79
CA ALA A 102 7.99 14.32 -2.80
C ALA A 102 7.91 12.80 -2.56
N MET A 103 8.76 12.02 -3.24
CA MET A 103 8.85 10.58 -3.07
C MET A 103 9.30 10.20 -1.65
N GLU A 104 10.32 10.85 -1.11
CA GLU A 104 10.80 10.62 0.26
C GLU A 104 9.71 10.89 1.30
N VAL A 105 9.04 12.05 1.22
CA VAL A 105 7.96 12.44 2.14
C VAL A 105 6.78 11.48 2.04
N ALA A 106 6.32 11.17 0.83
CA ALA A 106 5.18 10.27 0.63
C ALA A 106 5.47 8.86 1.17
N THR A 107 6.68 8.33 0.92
CA THR A 107 7.09 7.00 1.40
C THR A 107 7.22 6.98 2.92
N ALA A 108 7.84 8.00 3.53
CA ALA A 108 7.95 8.10 4.98
C ALA A 108 6.58 8.16 5.66
N MET A 109 5.62 8.90 5.10
CA MET A 109 4.27 8.99 5.63
C MET A 109 3.47 7.69 5.48
N GLU A 110 3.61 7.00 4.34
CA GLU A 110 3.02 5.67 4.14
C GLU A 110 3.54 4.68 5.18
N MET A 111 4.86 4.63 5.39
CA MET A 111 5.48 3.77 6.40
C MET A 111 5.03 4.13 7.82
N ALA A 112 4.98 5.42 8.16
CA ALA A 112 4.53 5.88 9.47
C ALA A 112 3.07 5.50 9.73
N ALA A 113 2.19 5.61 8.74
CA ALA A 113 0.80 5.20 8.85
C ALA A 113 0.67 3.69 9.07
N LYS A 114 1.44 2.89 8.34
CA LYS A 114 1.48 1.42 8.50
C LYS A 114 1.99 1.03 9.89
N ASN A 115 3.11 1.59 10.33
CA ASN A 115 3.68 1.30 11.64
C ASN A 115 2.74 1.72 12.78
N ALA A 116 2.07 2.87 12.67
CA ALA A 116 1.11 3.32 13.68
C ALA A 116 -0.09 2.35 13.79
N HIS A 117 -0.57 1.85 12.65
CA HIS A 117 -1.61 0.81 12.63
C HIS A 117 -1.12 -0.47 13.32
N ASP A 118 0.09 -0.94 13.00
CA ASP A 118 0.67 -2.14 13.59
C ASP A 118 0.85 -2.03 15.12
N LEU A 119 1.19 -0.83 15.63
CA LEU A 119 1.27 -0.56 17.07
C LEU A 119 -0.10 -0.52 17.76
N GLN A 120 -1.14 0.00 17.09
CA GLN A 120 -2.51 0.03 17.63
C GLN A 120 -3.16 -1.36 17.68
N VAL A 121 -2.84 -2.23 16.72
CA VAL A 121 -3.34 -3.62 16.69
C VAL A 121 -2.70 -4.48 17.81
N GLN A 122 -1.60 -4.02 18.41
CA GLN A 122 -0.95 -4.65 19.56
C GLN A 122 -1.53 -4.22 20.92
N GLU A 123 -2.70 -3.59 20.98
CA GLU A 123 -3.40 -3.48 22.26
C GLU A 123 -3.69 -4.89 22.81
N PRO A 124 -3.34 -5.17 24.08
CA PRO A 124 -3.56 -6.49 24.65
C PRO A 124 -5.05 -6.80 24.60
N LYS A 125 -5.41 -7.89 23.90
CA LYS A 125 -6.73 -8.54 24.02
C LYS A 125 -7.16 -8.43 25.47
N GLN A 126 -8.33 -7.83 25.73
CA GLN A 126 -8.90 -7.70 27.08
C GLN A 126 -8.63 -8.98 27.87
N VAL A 127 -7.64 -8.93 28.76
CA VAL A 127 -7.37 -10.00 29.69
C VAL A 127 -8.63 -10.02 30.54
N HIS A 128 -9.44 -11.07 30.40
CA HIS A 128 -10.67 -11.19 31.18
C HIS A 128 -10.30 -10.94 32.63
N LYS A 129 -11.01 -9.99 33.26
CA LYS A 129 -10.86 -9.66 34.67
C LYS A 129 -10.99 -10.97 35.45
N VAL A 130 -9.86 -11.57 35.82
CA VAL A 130 -9.87 -12.70 36.75
C VAL A 130 -10.32 -12.09 38.06
N THR A 131 -11.59 -12.29 38.37
CA THR A 131 -12.10 -11.97 39.68
C THR A 131 -11.49 -13.04 40.57
N ILE A 132 -10.37 -12.73 41.25
CA ILE A 132 -9.90 -13.54 42.36
C ILE A 132 -11.00 -13.40 43.40
N ARG A 133 -11.97 -14.30 43.35
CA ARG A 133 -12.89 -14.46 44.47
C ARG A 133 -12.00 -14.93 45.61
N ASN A 134 -12.04 -14.22 46.73
CA ASN A 134 -11.62 -14.78 48.01
C ASN A 134 -12.59 -15.94 48.29
N GLU A 135 -12.43 -17.06 47.60
CA GLU A 135 -13.16 -18.28 47.86
C GLU A 135 -12.49 -18.90 49.08
N GLU A 136 -13.01 -18.53 50.24
CA GLU A 136 -12.89 -19.36 51.43
C GLU A 136 -13.17 -20.80 51.01
N CYS A 137 -12.28 -21.71 51.40
CA CYS A 137 -12.34 -23.11 51.02
C CYS A 137 -13.73 -23.66 51.34
N TYR A 138 -14.50 -24.07 50.32
CA TYR A 138 -15.88 -24.52 50.50
C TYR A 138 -16.01 -25.77 51.39
N ARG A 139 -14.90 -26.45 51.69
CA ARG A 139 -14.84 -27.60 52.59
C ARG A 139 -14.66 -27.21 54.06
N CYS A 140 -14.01 -26.08 54.36
CA CYS A 140 -13.62 -25.75 55.74
C CYS A 140 -13.63 -24.26 56.11
N GLY A 141 -14.01 -23.37 55.19
CA GLY A 141 -14.01 -21.92 55.36
C GLY A 141 -12.63 -21.26 55.48
N GLY A 142 -11.54 -21.99 55.20
CA GLY A 142 -10.17 -21.48 55.34
C GLY A 142 -9.68 -20.72 54.11
N SER A 143 -8.68 -19.83 54.28
CA SER A 143 -8.08 -19.06 53.17
C SER A 143 -7.07 -19.89 52.36
N HIS A 144 -7.54 -20.93 51.66
CA HIS A 144 -6.75 -21.74 50.72
C HIS A 144 -7.67 -22.38 49.66
N ASN A 145 -7.08 -22.90 48.58
CA ASN A 145 -7.84 -23.63 47.56
C ASN A 145 -8.34 -24.97 48.12
N ALA A 146 -9.57 -25.37 47.80
CA ALA A 146 -10.14 -26.64 48.24
C ALA A 146 -9.31 -27.88 47.85
N THR A 147 -8.48 -27.81 46.81
CA THR A 147 -7.54 -28.89 46.42
C THR A 147 -6.43 -29.13 47.46
N ASP A 148 -6.03 -28.07 48.16
CA ASP A 148 -4.97 -28.09 49.16
C ASP A 148 -5.52 -28.23 50.59
N CYS A 149 -6.83 -28.47 50.71
CA CYS A 149 -7.50 -28.55 51.99
C CYS A 149 -7.06 -29.77 52.79
N LYS A 150 -6.69 -29.55 54.06
CA LYS A 150 -6.35 -30.61 55.01
C LYS A 150 -7.46 -31.66 55.16
N TRP A 151 -8.72 -31.24 54.98
CA TRP A 151 -9.90 -32.10 55.12
C TRP A 151 -10.45 -32.61 53.78
N LYS A 152 -9.71 -32.47 52.68
CA LYS A 152 -10.14 -32.94 51.34
C LYS A 152 -10.55 -34.42 51.30
N ASP A 153 -9.96 -35.24 52.17
CA ASP A 153 -10.25 -36.68 52.27
C ASP A 153 -11.08 -37.07 53.49
N ALA A 154 -11.51 -36.10 54.30
CA ALA A 154 -12.30 -36.36 55.50
C ALA A 154 -13.72 -36.80 55.14
N LYS A 155 -14.29 -37.71 55.94
CA LYS A 155 -15.69 -38.16 55.83
C LYS A 155 -16.52 -37.53 56.94
N CYS A 156 -17.71 -37.04 56.63
CA CYS A 156 -18.61 -36.49 57.64
C CYS A 156 -19.22 -37.63 58.47
N TYR A 157 -18.94 -37.67 59.77
CA TYR A 157 -19.45 -38.71 60.69
C TYR A 157 -20.96 -38.63 60.97
N VAL A 158 -21.65 -37.60 60.46
CA VAL A 158 -23.10 -37.42 60.63
C VAL A 158 -23.89 -37.89 59.41
N CYS A 159 -23.32 -37.78 58.20
CA CYS A 159 -24.02 -38.12 56.95
C CYS A 159 -23.27 -39.11 56.04
N ASP A 160 -22.10 -39.60 56.46
CA ASP A 160 -21.22 -40.58 55.79
C ASP A 160 -20.81 -40.26 54.35
N LYS A 161 -21.07 -39.03 53.88
CA LYS A 161 -20.65 -38.56 52.56
C LYS A 161 -19.23 -37.99 52.60
N LYS A 162 -18.49 -38.25 51.53
CA LYS A 162 -17.20 -37.62 51.22
C LYS A 162 -17.52 -36.49 50.26
N ASP A 163 -17.41 -35.23 50.69
CA ASP A 163 -17.74 -34.10 49.81
C ASP A 163 -16.79 -34.10 48.60
N ILE A 164 -17.36 -34.02 47.39
CA ILE A 164 -16.62 -34.11 46.12
C ILE A 164 -15.77 -32.86 45.90
#